data_AF-A0A357VSX2-F1
#
_entry.id   AF-A0A357VSX2-F1
#
_cell.length_a   1.000
_cell.length_b   1.000
_cell.length_c   1.000
_cell.angle_alpha   90.00
_cell.angle_beta   90.00
_cell.angle_gamma   90.00
#
_symmetry.space_group_name_H-M   'P 1'
#
loop_
_entity.id
_entity.type
_entity.pdbx_description
1 polymer ?
#
loop_
_entity_poly.entity_id
_entity_poly.type
_entity_poly.pdbx_seq_one_letter_code
_entity_poly.pdbx_strand_id
1 'polypeptide(L)'
;MQVKIAGDSHGPQMIGLIEEIPAGLKIDIEKINTDLRRRQLGYGRGNRMKLEKDEVTIVSGLWEGITTGAPLVLIINNKAKNPIKEERHVPRPGHGDYSCWYKYRLDDLNIYTERNSARWTSVLTAIGSVAKQFLENFDIK
;
A
#
# COMPACT_ATOMS: atom_id res chain seq x y z
N MET A 1 3.69 -18.25 0.09
CA MET A 1 3.41 -16.85 -0.28
C MET A 1 3.81 -15.94 0.87
N GLN A 2 4.83 -15.11 0.66
CA GLN A 2 5.29 -14.12 1.62
C GLN A 2 5.06 -12.71 1.09
N VAL A 3 4.79 -11.75 1.98
CA VAL A 3 4.48 -10.37 1.59
C VAL A 3 5.37 -9.37 2.32
N LYS A 4 5.91 -8.39 1.59
CA LYS A 4 6.63 -7.23 2.15
C LYS A 4 6.00 -5.95 1.61
N ILE A 5 5.94 -4.93 2.45
CA ILE A 5 5.36 -3.63 2.10
C ILE A 5 6.35 -2.54 2.47
N ALA A 6 6.69 -1.68 1.52
CA ALA A 6 7.59 -0.55 1.69
C ALA A 6 6.93 0.75 1.22
N GLY A 7 7.59 1.87 1.52
CA GLY A 7 7.10 3.21 1.21
C GLY A 7 6.45 3.90 2.40
N ASP A 8 6.33 5.20 2.23
CA ASP A 8 5.93 6.17 3.23
C ASP A 8 4.75 6.99 2.72
N SER A 9 3.97 7.53 3.67
CA SER A 9 2.72 8.21 3.36
C SER A 9 2.89 9.34 2.32
N HIS A 10 3.90 10.17 2.47
CA HIS A 10 4.19 11.29 1.57
C HIS A 10 5.48 11.08 0.77
N GLY A 11 6.04 9.87 0.79
CA GLY A 11 7.07 9.46 -0.14
C GLY A 11 6.54 9.37 -1.57
N PRO A 12 7.40 9.10 -2.57
CA PRO A 12 7.00 9.09 -3.98
C PRO A 12 5.98 7.99 -4.30
N GLN A 13 6.11 6.83 -3.67
CA GLN A 13 5.30 5.65 -3.97
C GLN A 13 5.27 4.67 -2.80
N MET A 14 4.23 3.85 -2.79
CA MET A 14 4.14 2.64 -1.97
C MET A 14 4.53 1.42 -2.82
N ILE A 15 5.19 0.45 -2.20
CA ILE A 15 5.71 -0.74 -2.89
C ILE A 15 5.23 -1.99 -2.16
N GLY A 16 4.76 -2.98 -2.91
CA GLY A 16 4.44 -4.32 -2.44
C GLY A 16 5.31 -5.35 -3.13
N LEU A 17 5.81 -6.31 -2.36
CA LEU A 17 6.49 -7.50 -2.87
C LEU A 17 5.68 -8.73 -2.46
N ILE A 18 5.39 -9.60 -3.41
CA ILE A 18 4.83 -10.92 -3.17
C ILE A 18 5.84 -11.97 -3.65
N GLU A 19 6.31 -12.79 -2.73
CA GLU A 19 7.22 -13.90 -3.00
C GLU A 19 6.47 -15.24 -2.93
N GLU A 20 7.02 -16.26 -3.60
CA GLU A 20 6.44 -17.60 -3.65
C GLU A 20 5.00 -17.61 -4.21
N ILE A 21 4.75 -16.81 -5.24
CA ILE A 21 3.53 -16.89 -6.04
C ILE A 21 3.71 -17.99 -7.09
N PRO A 22 2.74 -18.90 -7.31
CA PRO A 22 2.88 -19.91 -8.35
C PRO A 22 2.94 -19.26 -9.74
N ALA A 23 3.71 -19.86 -10.65
CA ALA A 23 3.69 -19.49 -12.06
C ALA A 23 2.36 -19.92 -12.72
N GLY A 24 1.95 -19.21 -13.77
CA GLY A 24 0.74 -19.55 -14.54
C GLY A 24 -0.55 -18.89 -14.04
N LEU A 25 -0.51 -18.12 -12.96
CA LEU A 25 -1.67 -17.36 -12.49
C LEU A 25 -1.90 -16.15 -13.39
N LYS A 26 -3.08 -16.06 -14.01
CA LYS A 26 -3.49 -14.87 -14.76
C LYS A 26 -3.87 -13.75 -13.79
N ILE A 27 -3.29 -12.57 -14.00
CA ILE A 27 -3.55 -11.37 -13.20
C ILE A 27 -4.27 -10.32 -14.05
N ASP A 28 -5.45 -9.94 -13.59
CA ASP A 28 -6.24 -8.83 -14.09
C ASP A 28 -5.92 -7.57 -13.29
N ILE A 29 -5.23 -6.62 -13.94
CA ILE A 29 -4.83 -5.34 -13.34
C ILE A 29 -6.05 -4.47 -13.03
N GLU A 30 -7.11 -4.51 -13.83
CA GLU A 30 -8.30 -3.68 -13.60
C GLU A 30 -9.13 -4.17 -12.43
N LYS A 31 -9.16 -5.48 -12.14
CA LYS A 31 -9.70 -5.98 -10.86
C LYS A 31 -8.95 -5.38 -9.67
N ILE A 32 -7.62 -5.30 -9.74
CA ILE A 32 -6.80 -4.69 -8.68
C ILE A 32 -7.13 -3.20 -8.54
N ASN A 33 -7.18 -2.46 -9.64
CA ASN A 33 -7.52 -1.04 -9.64
C ASN A 33 -8.96 -0.80 -9.14
N THR A 34 -9.90 -1.70 -9.40
CA THR A 34 -11.26 -1.63 -8.86
C THR A 34 -11.28 -1.76 -7.34
N ASP A 35 -10.51 -2.70 -6.78
CA ASP A 35 -10.36 -2.83 -5.33
C ASP A 35 -9.69 -1.60 -4.70
N LEU A 36 -8.68 -1.02 -5.37
CA LEU A 36 -8.04 0.23 -4.94
C LEU A 36 -9.01 1.41 -4.96
N ARG A 37 -9.81 1.57 -6.02
CA ARG A 37 -10.87 2.59 -6.10
C ARG A 37 -11.87 2.41 -4.96
N ARG A 38 -12.31 1.18 -4.69
CA ARG A 38 -13.23 0.88 -3.56
C ARG A 38 -12.65 1.30 -2.21
N ARG A 39 -11.35 1.12 -1.99
CA ARG A 39 -10.65 1.55 -0.76
C ARG A 39 -10.75 3.07 -0.52
N GLN A 40 -10.81 3.87 -1.60
CA GLN A 40 -10.91 5.33 -1.54
C GLN A 40 -12.34 5.83 -1.27
N LEU A 41 -13.35 4.96 -1.39
CA LEU A 41 -14.76 5.30 -1.14
C LEU A 41 -15.14 5.23 0.35
N GLY A 42 -16.32 5.75 0.66
CA GLY A 42 -16.93 5.74 2.00
C GLY A 42 -17.33 7.15 2.46
N TYR A 43 -18.51 7.28 3.08
CA TYR A 43 -18.94 8.53 3.71
C TYR A 43 -17.91 8.97 4.77
N GLY A 44 -17.56 10.26 4.78
CA GLY A 44 -16.56 10.81 5.69
C GLY A 44 -15.10 10.63 5.25
N ARG A 45 -14.81 10.08 4.06
CA ARG A 45 -13.44 10.02 3.54
C ARG A 45 -12.88 11.42 3.27
N GLY A 46 -11.71 11.69 3.83
CA GLY A 46 -11.08 13.00 3.81
C GLY A 46 -10.53 13.44 2.46
N ASN A 47 -10.14 14.72 2.37
CA ASN A 47 -9.67 15.38 1.14
C ASN A 47 -8.50 14.66 0.45
N ARG A 48 -7.65 13.95 1.20
CA ARG A 48 -6.55 13.18 0.61
C ARG A 48 -7.03 12.16 -0.42
N MET A 49 -8.15 11.46 -0.17
CA MET A 49 -8.66 10.47 -1.12
C MET A 49 -9.17 11.10 -2.43
N LYS A 50 -9.47 12.41 -2.42
CA LYS A 50 -9.80 13.16 -3.65
C LYS A 50 -8.56 13.53 -4.47
N LEU A 51 -7.40 13.64 -3.82
CA LEU A 51 -6.12 13.97 -4.45
C LEU A 51 -5.43 12.72 -5.01
N GLU A 52 -5.48 11.63 -4.26
CA GLU A 52 -4.91 10.35 -4.68
C GLU A 52 -5.73 9.73 -5.81
N LYS A 53 -5.04 9.19 -6.81
CA LYS A 53 -5.64 8.30 -7.82
C LYS A 53 -4.82 7.02 -7.80
N ASP A 54 -5.24 6.10 -6.94
CA ASP A 54 -4.49 4.87 -6.70
C ASP A 54 -4.64 3.93 -7.91
N GLU A 55 -3.54 3.70 -8.59
CA GLU A 55 -3.42 2.75 -9.67
C GLU A 55 -2.16 1.92 -9.43
N VAL A 56 -2.26 0.62 -9.68
CA VAL A 56 -1.13 -0.29 -9.54
C VAL A 56 -0.35 -0.38 -10.84
N THR A 57 0.98 -0.36 -10.73
CA THR A 57 1.90 -0.77 -11.79
C THR A 57 2.66 -2.00 -11.30
N ILE A 58 2.66 -3.07 -12.09
CA ILE A 58 3.44 -4.27 -11.79
C ILE A 58 4.71 -4.22 -12.61
N VAL A 59 5.86 -4.21 -11.94
CA VAL A 59 7.18 -4.01 -12.59
C VAL A 59 8.06 -5.26 -12.60
N SER A 60 7.60 -6.35 -11.99
CA SER A 60 8.31 -7.64 -11.99
C SER A 60 7.32 -8.79 -11.76
N GLY A 61 7.71 -10.00 -12.16
CA GLY A 61 6.96 -11.23 -11.88
C GLY A 61 5.81 -11.54 -12.84
N LEU A 62 5.64 -10.76 -13.92
CA LEU A 62 4.64 -10.98 -14.96
C LEU A 62 5.25 -11.10 -16.36
N TRP A 63 4.67 -11.99 -17.15
CA TRP A 63 4.83 -12.09 -18.60
C TRP A 63 3.44 -12.09 -19.22
N GLU A 64 3.11 -11.07 -20.02
CA GLU A 64 1.80 -10.92 -20.70
C GLU A 64 0.58 -11.12 -19.76
N GLY A 65 0.68 -10.62 -18.52
CA GLY A 65 -0.38 -10.73 -17.52
C GLY A 65 -0.46 -12.08 -16.80
N ILE A 66 0.52 -12.97 -17.01
CA ILE A 66 0.64 -14.27 -16.34
C ILE A 66 1.84 -14.25 -15.39
N THR A 67 1.69 -14.77 -14.18
CA THR A 67 2.81 -14.87 -13.22
C THR A 67 3.89 -15.82 -13.72
N THR A 68 5.15 -15.42 -13.57
CA THR A 68 6.31 -16.24 -13.97
C THR A 68 6.84 -17.12 -12.84
N GLY A 69 6.33 -16.94 -11.62
CA GLY A 69 6.87 -17.55 -10.39
C GLY A 69 7.99 -16.74 -9.74
N ALA A 70 8.54 -15.74 -10.44
CA ALA A 70 9.43 -14.74 -9.85
C ALA A 70 8.64 -13.81 -8.91
N PRO A 71 9.31 -13.09 -7.99
CA PRO A 71 8.64 -12.17 -7.09
C PRO A 71 7.86 -11.08 -7.84
N LEU A 72 6.60 -10.89 -7.42
CA LEU A 72 5.73 -9.86 -7.97
C LEU A 72 5.99 -8.53 -7.27
N VAL A 73 6.36 -7.49 -8.02
CA VAL A 73 6.59 -6.14 -7.48
C VAL A 73 5.50 -5.20 -7.93
N LEU A 74 4.73 -4.70 -6.96
CA LEU A 74 3.61 -3.78 -7.11
C LEU A 74 4.07 -2.36 -6.72
N ILE A 75 3.78 -1.37 -7.55
CA ILE A 75 4.03 0.05 -7.27
C ILE A 75 2.71 0.80 -7.31
N ILE A 76 2.45 1.64 -6.31
CA ILE A 76 1.33 2.58 -6.27
C ILE A 76 1.88 3.96 -5.99
N ASN A 77 1.78 4.86 -6.97
CA ASN A 77 2.31 6.22 -6.86
C ASN A 77 1.47 7.07 -5.88
N ASN A 78 2.16 7.87 -5.07
CA ASN A 78 1.51 8.86 -4.21
C ASN A 78 1.43 10.20 -4.95
N LYS A 79 0.26 10.85 -4.91
CA LYS A 79 0.07 12.20 -5.47
C LYS A 79 0.02 13.27 -4.39
N ALA A 80 -0.41 12.93 -3.18
CA ALA A 80 -0.48 13.88 -2.08
C ALA A 80 0.94 14.19 -1.54
N LYS A 81 1.30 15.47 -1.54
CA LYS A 81 2.53 15.96 -0.91
C LYS A 81 2.35 16.12 0.59
N ASN A 82 3.44 16.11 1.35
CA ASN A 82 3.40 16.39 2.79
C ASN A 82 3.03 17.86 3.03
N PRO A 83 1.90 18.16 3.70
CA PRO A 83 1.53 19.54 4.01
C PRO A 83 2.23 20.10 5.25
N ILE A 84 2.92 19.25 6.03
CA ILE A 84 3.57 19.64 7.28
C ILE A 84 4.83 20.46 6.99
N LYS A 85 4.98 21.59 7.69
CA LYS A 85 6.10 22.52 7.52
C LYS A 85 6.94 22.70 8.79
N GLU A 86 6.42 22.30 9.93
CA GLU A 86 7.03 22.52 11.25
C GLU A 86 7.28 21.18 11.95
N GLU A 87 8.39 21.13 12.68
CA GLU A 87 8.71 19.99 13.55
C GLU A 87 7.66 19.85 14.65
N ARG A 88 7.39 18.62 15.05
CA ARG A 88 6.39 18.31 16.06
C ARG A 88 6.98 17.50 17.19
N HIS A 89 6.76 17.95 18.43
CA HIS A 89 7.26 17.25 19.63
C HIS A 89 6.15 16.72 20.55
N VAL A 90 4.88 17.07 20.29
CA VAL A 90 3.73 16.58 21.08
C VAL A 90 3.10 15.36 20.39
N PRO A 91 3.05 14.18 21.04
CA PRO A 91 2.43 12.99 20.47
C PRO A 91 0.90 13.14 20.45
N ARG A 92 0.26 12.67 19.36
CA ARG A 92 -1.20 12.71 19.25
C ARG A 92 -1.81 11.52 20.00
N PRO A 93 -2.81 11.74 20.87
CA PRO A 93 -3.54 10.65 21.50
C PRO A 93 -4.12 9.66 20.49
N GLY A 94 -3.97 8.36 20.75
CA GLY A 94 -4.47 7.29 19.87
C GLY A 94 -3.58 6.97 18.65
N HIS A 95 -2.52 7.72 18.40
CA HIS A 95 -1.54 7.42 17.35
C HIS A 95 -0.28 6.74 17.90
N GLY A 96 0.48 6.09 17.01
CA GLY A 96 1.76 5.45 17.34
C GLY A 96 2.92 6.41 17.58
N ASP A 97 2.66 7.73 17.69
CA ASP A 97 3.71 8.75 17.79
C ASP A 97 4.62 8.51 19.01
N TYR A 98 4.03 8.34 20.20
CA TYR A 98 4.79 8.17 21.45
C TYR A 98 5.51 6.82 21.51
N SER A 99 4.87 5.72 21.10
CA SER A 99 5.48 4.39 21.13
C SER A 99 6.65 4.28 20.15
N CYS A 100 6.54 4.89 18.97
CA CYS A 100 7.64 4.94 18.02
C CYS A 100 8.77 5.86 18.49
N TRP A 101 8.46 7.03 19.06
CA TRP A 101 9.46 7.86 19.72
C TRP A 101 10.16 7.12 20.85
N TYR A 102 9.41 6.37 21.66
CA TYR A 102 9.98 5.58 22.74
C TYR A 102 10.98 4.53 22.23
N LYS A 103 10.72 3.96 21.06
CA LYS A 103 11.60 2.97 20.43
C LYS A 103 12.82 3.59 19.72
N TYR A 104 12.62 4.67 18.95
CA TYR A 104 13.61 5.17 17.99
C TYR A 104 14.25 6.51 18.37
N ARG A 105 13.69 7.24 19.34
CA ARG A 105 14.27 8.46 19.94
C ARG A 105 14.62 9.60 18.98
N LEU A 106 13.94 9.69 17.83
CA LEU A 106 14.06 10.84 16.91
C LEU A 106 13.19 12.02 17.39
N ASP A 107 13.72 13.22 17.31
CA ASP A 107 13.14 14.44 17.92
C ASP A 107 11.87 14.94 17.22
N ASP A 108 11.83 14.91 15.89
CA ASP A 108 10.63 15.25 15.12
C ASP A 108 9.69 14.04 15.02
N LEU A 109 8.56 14.12 15.71
CA LEU A 109 7.54 13.08 15.72
C LEU A 109 6.83 12.93 14.37
N ASN A 110 6.97 13.86 13.43
CA ASN A 110 6.37 13.75 12.11
C ASN A 110 6.89 12.53 11.33
N ILE A 111 8.15 12.13 11.55
CA ILE A 111 8.73 10.95 10.89
C ILE A 111 7.95 9.67 11.16
N TYR A 112 7.40 9.52 12.38
CA TYR A 112 6.63 8.33 12.74
C TYR A 112 5.27 8.28 12.07
N THR A 113 4.75 9.44 11.65
CA THR A 113 3.46 9.51 10.97
C THR A 113 3.53 8.97 9.54
N GLU A 114 4.70 9.05 8.91
CA GLU A 114 4.92 8.59 7.55
C GLU A 114 4.67 7.09 7.42
N ARG A 115 5.30 6.30 8.30
CA ARG A 115 5.18 4.84 8.24
C ARG A 115 3.95 4.28 8.95
N ASN A 116 3.51 4.88 10.05
CA ASN A 116 2.30 4.43 10.77
C ASN A 116 0.99 4.90 10.13
N SER A 117 1.06 5.71 9.07
CA SER A 117 -0.10 6.12 8.30
C SER A 117 -0.84 4.90 7.73
N ALA A 118 -2.17 4.98 7.64
CA ALA A 118 -2.97 3.99 6.92
C ALA A 118 -2.65 3.89 5.41
N ARG A 119 -1.75 4.71 4.86
CA ARG A 119 -1.39 4.69 3.44
C ARG A 119 -0.89 3.32 2.97
N TRP A 120 -0.16 2.57 3.79
CA TRP A 120 0.33 1.23 3.44
C TRP A 120 -0.80 0.22 3.11
N THR A 121 -2.03 0.49 3.55
CA THR A 121 -3.20 -0.33 3.23
C THR A 121 -3.57 -0.32 1.74
N SER A 122 -3.11 0.66 0.95
CA SER A 122 -3.26 0.61 -0.51
C SER A 122 -2.54 -0.60 -1.10
N VAL A 123 -1.30 -0.85 -0.65
CA VAL A 123 -0.52 -2.02 -1.06
C VAL A 123 -1.17 -3.30 -0.58
N LEU A 124 -1.63 -3.33 0.68
CA LEU A 124 -2.34 -4.50 1.20
C LEU A 124 -3.61 -4.81 0.40
N THR A 125 -4.33 -3.78 -0.06
CA THR A 125 -5.51 -3.92 -0.92
C THR A 125 -5.11 -4.52 -2.28
N ALA A 126 -4.02 -4.04 -2.89
CA ALA A 126 -3.54 -4.57 -4.16
C ALA A 126 -3.09 -6.04 -4.04
N ILE A 127 -2.30 -6.36 -3.01
CA ILE A 127 -1.89 -7.74 -2.70
C ILE A 127 -3.11 -8.62 -2.42
N GLY A 128 -4.08 -8.12 -1.65
CA GLY A 128 -5.32 -8.82 -1.36
C GLY A 128 -6.13 -9.12 -2.63
N SER A 129 -6.12 -8.22 -3.61
CA SER A 129 -6.76 -8.45 -4.90
C SER A 129 -6.06 -9.54 -5.72
N VAL A 130 -4.72 -9.56 -5.71
CA VAL A 130 -3.94 -10.67 -6.30
C VAL A 130 -4.28 -12.00 -5.62
N ALA A 131 -4.35 -12.02 -4.28
CA ALA A 131 -4.72 -13.21 -3.53
C ALA A 131 -6.16 -13.67 -3.84
N LYS A 132 -7.12 -12.76 -4.00
CA LYS A 132 -8.48 -13.11 -4.44
C LYS A 132 -8.49 -13.77 -5.80
N GLN A 133 -7.75 -13.22 -6.77
CA GLN A 133 -7.66 -13.81 -8.11
C GLN A 133 -7.02 -15.21 -8.09
N PHE A 134 -6.06 -15.45 -7.18
CA PHE A 134 -5.56 -16.80 -6.93
C PHE A 134 -6.65 -17.72 -6.38
N LEU A 135 -7.38 -17.29 -5.34
CA LEU A 135 -8.45 -18.05 -4.68
C LEU A 135 -9.64 -18.37 -5.60
N GLU A 136 -9.92 -17.51 -6.59
CA GLU A 136 -10.95 -17.76 -7.61
C GLU A 136 -10.71 -19.08 -8.38
N ASN A 137 -9.46 -19.55 -8.52
CA ASN A 137 -9.14 -20.84 -9.17
C ASN A 137 -9.57 -22.07 -8.33
N PHE A 138 -9.98 -21.86 -7.08
CA PHE A 138 -10.42 -22.88 -6.15
C PHE A 138 -11.88 -22.67 -5.73
N ASP A 139 -12.64 -21.85 -6.47
CA ASP A 139 -14.03 -21.50 -6.17
C ASP A 139 -14.24 -20.83 -4.79
N ILE A 140 -13.21 -20.17 -4.26
CA ILE A 140 -13.25 -19.42 -3.00
C ILE A 140 -13.51 -17.93 -3.27
N LYS A 141 -14.47 -17.33 -2.55
CA LYS A 141 -14.91 -15.93 -2.73
C LYS A 141 -14.54 -15.04 -1.54
#